data_AF-A0A060YNT8-F1
#
_entry.id   AF-A0A060YNT8-F1
#
_cell.length_a   1.000
_cell.length_b   1.000
_cell.length_c   1.000
_cell.angle_alpha   90.00
_cell.angle_beta   90.00
_cell.angle_gamma   90.00
#
_symmetry.space_group_name_H-M   'P 1'
#
loop_
_entity.id
_entity.type
_entity.pdbx_description
1 polymer ?
#
loop_
_entity_poly.entity_id
_entity_poly.type
_entity_poly.pdbx_seq_one_letter_code
_entity_poly.pdbx_strand_id
1 'polypeptide(L)'
;MECSASCDETANGIHQALMNCLEKHELDIRHITAYAADYANVNFGKHHSVYQLLSSANNPIQKAHIAHIACKHACCQGILRQLF
;
A
#
# COMPACT_ATOMS: atom_id res chain seq x y z
N MET A 1 1.88 -17.46 -15.73
CA MET A 1 0.60 -17.56 -15.01
C MET A 1 0.34 -16.20 -14.39
N GLU A 2 -0.57 -15.44 -15.01
CA GLU A 2 -0.88 -14.05 -14.68
C GLU A 2 -1.36 -13.93 -13.23
N CYS A 3 -0.87 -12.93 -12.51
CA CYS A 3 -1.56 -12.45 -11.31
C CYS A 3 -2.92 -11.94 -11.78
N SER A 4 -3.98 -12.73 -11.60
CA SER A 4 -5.35 -12.24 -11.77
C SER A 4 -5.62 -11.27 -10.63
N ALA A 5 -5.14 -10.04 -10.79
CA ALA A 5 -5.55 -8.92 -9.97
C ALA A 5 -7.05 -8.75 -10.23
N SER A 6 -7.86 -9.28 -9.32
CA SER A 6 -9.24 -8.82 -9.21
C SER A 6 -9.20 -7.29 -9.21
N CYS A 7 -9.90 -6.62 -10.12
CA CYS A 7 -10.05 -5.16 -10.14
C CYS A 7 -10.91 -4.65 -8.96
N ASP A 8 -10.95 -5.39 -7.86
CA ASP A 8 -11.61 -5.01 -6.62
C ASP A 8 -10.72 -3.99 -5.90
N GLU A 9 -10.92 -2.71 -6.26
CA GLU A 9 -10.24 -1.57 -5.66
C GLU A 9 -10.78 -1.22 -4.25
N THR A 10 -11.60 -2.08 -3.65
CA THR A 10 -11.94 -1.93 -2.23
C THR A 10 -10.74 -2.25 -1.34
N ALA A 11 -10.76 -1.77 -0.11
CA ALA A 11 -9.70 -2.06 0.86
C ALA A 11 -9.50 -3.57 1.08
N ASN A 12 -10.59 -4.35 1.07
CA ASN A 12 -10.52 -5.81 1.17
C ASN A 12 -9.90 -6.44 -0.08
N GLY A 13 -10.32 -6.02 -1.27
CA GLY A 13 -9.77 -6.54 -2.53
C GLY A 13 -8.26 -6.31 -2.63
N ILE A 14 -7.82 -5.09 -2.33
CA ILE A 14 -6.39 -4.72 -2.29
C ILE A 14 -5.64 -5.51 -1.22
N HIS A 15 -6.19 -5.65 -0.01
CA HIS A 15 -5.58 -6.44 1.06
C HIS A 15 -5.42 -7.92 0.66
N GLN A 16 -6.45 -8.54 0.09
CA GLN A 16 -6.40 -9.93 -0.37
C GLN A 16 -5.38 -10.12 -1.49
N ALA A 17 -5.33 -9.20 -2.46
CA ALA A 17 -4.32 -9.23 -3.51
C ALA A 17 -2.89 -9.15 -2.92
N LEU A 18 -2.69 -8.33 -1.89
CA LEU A 18 -1.41 -8.24 -1.19
C LEU A 18 -1.07 -9.53 -0.44
N MET A 19 -2.01 -10.13 0.30
CA MET A 19 -1.80 -11.41 1.01
C MET A 19 -1.44 -12.54 0.04
N ASN A 20 -2.18 -12.66 -1.07
CA ASN A 20 -1.92 -13.67 -2.10
C ASN A 20 -0.53 -13.50 -2.74
N CYS A 21 -0.09 -12.24 -2.92
CA CYS A 21 1.25 -11.94 -3.43
C CYS A 21 2.33 -12.40 -2.44
N LEU A 22 2.16 -12.12 -1.15
CA LEU A 22 3.10 -12.55 -0.12
C LEU A 22 3.19 -14.07 -0.05
N GLU A 23 2.05 -14.77 -0.02
CA GLU A 23 1.98 -16.23 0.00
C GLU A 23 2.69 -16.85 -1.20
N LYS A 24 2.42 -16.32 -2.41
CA LYS A 24 3.06 -16.77 -3.66
C LYS A 24 4.59 -16.66 -3.63
N HIS A 25 5.11 -15.69 -2.88
CA HIS A 25 6.54 -15.44 -2.74
C HIS A 25 7.12 -16.00 -1.42
N GLU A 26 6.35 -16.79 -0.67
CA GLU A 26 6.74 -17.36 0.62
C GLU A 26 7.21 -16.28 1.62
N LEU A 27 6.64 -15.08 1.52
CA LEU A 27 6.89 -13.94 2.39
C LEU A 27 5.85 -13.88 3.51
N ASP A 28 6.31 -13.55 4.71
CA ASP A 28 5.44 -13.38 5.86
C ASP A 28 5.12 -11.90 6.07
N ILE A 29 3.84 -11.58 6.24
CA ILE A 29 3.37 -10.22 6.57
C ILE A 29 4.04 -9.66 7.83
N ARG A 30 4.46 -10.52 8.77
CA ARG A 30 5.19 -10.15 9.99
C ARG A 30 6.52 -9.45 9.70
N HIS A 31 7.09 -9.67 8.52
CA HIS A 31 8.33 -9.03 8.08
C HIS A 31 8.10 -7.72 7.32
N ILE A 32 6.85 -7.32 7.08
CA ILE A 32 6.51 -6.02 6.51
C ILE A 32 6.50 -4.97 7.61
N THR A 33 7.39 -4.00 7.51
CA THR A 33 7.56 -2.94 8.51
C THR A 33 6.88 -1.62 8.13
N ALA A 34 6.57 -1.45 6.84
CA ALA A 34 6.00 -0.22 6.32
C ALA A 34 4.97 -0.50 5.21
N TYR A 35 3.91 0.30 5.19
CA TYR A 35 2.94 0.34 4.10
C TYR A 35 2.86 1.75 3.53
N ALA A 36 2.91 1.83 2.20
CA ALA A 36 3.14 3.06 1.46
C ALA A 36 2.21 3.08 0.24
N ALA A 37 1.36 4.10 0.15
CA ALA A 37 0.34 4.24 -0.88
C ALA A 37 -0.07 5.70 -1.07
N ASP A 38 -0.90 5.99 -2.07
CA ASP A 38 -1.51 7.31 -2.25
C ASP A 38 -2.54 7.62 -1.15
N TYR A 39 -2.83 8.90 -0.95
CA TYR A 39 -3.76 9.38 0.08
C TYR A 39 -5.22 9.21 -0.37
N ALA A 40 -5.66 7.96 -0.48
CA ALA A 40 -7.05 7.60 -0.69
C ALA A 40 -7.68 7.01 0.57
N ASN A 41 -8.99 7.19 0.73
CA ASN A 41 -9.74 6.59 1.83
C ASN A 41 -9.62 5.07 1.87
N VAL A 42 -9.49 4.42 0.71
CA VAL A 42 -9.30 2.97 0.62
C VAL A 42 -8.00 2.53 1.30
N ASN A 43 -6.95 3.37 1.25
CA ASN A 43 -5.63 3.07 1.80
C ASN A 43 -5.47 3.50 3.26
N PHE A 44 -6.03 4.65 3.65
CA PHE A 44 -5.79 5.28 4.96
C PHE A 44 -7.04 5.75 5.71
N GLY A 45 -8.24 5.42 5.24
CA GLY A 45 -9.50 5.74 5.91
C GLY A 45 -9.53 5.27 7.37
N LYS A 46 -10.25 6.01 8.22
CA LYS A 46 -10.32 5.82 9.68
C LYS A 46 -11.02 4.54 10.12
N HIS A 47 -12.00 4.06 9.35
CA HIS A 47 -12.89 2.98 9.77
C HIS A 47 -12.61 1.65 9.05
N HIS A 48 -12.24 1.74 7.78
CA HIS A 48 -11.95 0.58 6.96
C HIS A 48 -10.98 0.98 5.85
N SER A 49 -9.76 0.48 5.92
CA SER A 49 -8.71 0.76 4.94
C SER A 49 -7.66 -0.34 4.90
N VAL A 50 -6.91 -0.40 3.81
CA VAL A 50 -5.80 -1.37 3.65
C VAL A 50 -4.82 -1.25 4.81
N TYR A 51 -4.46 -0.03 5.22
CA TYR A 51 -3.59 0.18 6.38
C TYR A 51 -4.14 -0.46 7.66
N GLN A 52 -5.43 -0.31 7.93
CA GLN A 52 -6.03 -0.89 9.14
C GLN A 52 -6.08 -2.42 9.08
N LEU A 53 -6.41 -2.98 7.92
CA LEU A 53 -6.39 -4.43 7.71
C LEU A 53 -4.97 -4.99 7.91
N LEU A 54 -3.96 -4.37 7.32
CA LEU A 54 -2.56 -4.75 7.50
C LEU A 54 -2.10 -4.61 8.95
N SER A 55 -2.42 -3.49 9.61
CA SER A 55 -2.03 -3.25 11.01
C SER A 55 -2.68 -4.24 11.97
N SER A 56 -3.87 -4.77 11.63
CA SER A 56 -4.52 -5.82 12.42
C SER A 56 -3.83 -7.18 12.27
N ALA A 57 -3.22 -7.43 11.11
CA ALA A 57 -2.51 -8.68 10.81
C ALA A 57 -1.03 -8.65 11.24
N ASN A 58 -0.40 -7.46 11.32
CA ASN A 58 0.96 -7.28 11.82
C ASN A 58 1.13 -5.93 12.54
N ASN A 59 1.55 -5.97 13.81
CA ASN A 59 1.77 -4.79 14.64
C ASN A 59 3.23 -4.78 15.13
N PRO A 60 4.04 -3.71 14.90
CA PRO A 60 3.69 -2.41 14.32
C PRO A 60 4.07 -2.24 12.83
N ILE A 61 3.06 -2.05 11.96
CA ILE A 61 3.27 -1.48 10.61
C ILE A 61 3.27 0.05 10.70
N GLN A 62 4.37 0.66 10.27
CA GLN A 62 4.49 2.11 10.20
C GLN A 62 3.82 2.64 8.92
N LYS A 63 3.07 3.75 9.04
CA LYS A 63 2.60 4.49 7.87
C LYS A 63 3.80 5.15 7.20
N ALA A 64 4.21 4.64 6.05
CA ALA A 64 5.14 5.34 5.20
C ALA A 64 4.34 6.28 4.30
N HIS A 65 4.37 7.58 4.60
CA HIS A 65 3.81 8.59 3.71
C HIS A 65 4.70 8.64 2.47
N ILE A 66 4.32 7.97 1.37
CA ILE A 66 4.88 8.36 0.08
C ILE A 66 4.31 9.74 -0.19
N ALA A 67 5.13 10.76 0.03
CA ALA A 67 4.90 12.11 -0.44
C ALA A 67 4.94 12.12 -1.99
N HIS A 68 4.02 11.42 -2.64
CA HIS A 68 3.78 11.50 -4.08
C HIS A 68 2.80 12.64 -4.41
N ILE A 69 2.91 13.76 -3.68
CA ILE A 69 2.75 15.10 -4.29
C ILE A 69 4.06 15.44 -5.06
N ALA A 70 4.95 14.48 -5.30
CA ALA A 70 6.02 14.62 -6.27
C ALA A 70 5.54 14.89 -7.71
N CYS A 71 4.24 14.73 -8.04
CA CYS A 71 3.76 15.02 -9.41
C CYS A 71 2.78 16.20 -9.52
N LYS A 72 1.96 16.51 -8.50
CA LYS A 72 0.99 17.62 -8.62
C LYS A 72 1.60 19.01 -8.40
N HIS A 73 2.71 19.11 -7.66
CA HIS A 73 3.48 20.36 -7.55
C HIS A 73 4.75 20.38 -8.42
N ALA A 74 5.39 19.23 -8.69
CA ALA A 74 6.60 19.20 -9.53
C ALA A 74 6.32 19.18 -11.05
N CYS A 75 5.07 18.96 -11.49
CA CYS A 75 4.71 19.20 -12.90
C CYS A 75 4.77 20.70 -13.25
N CYS A 76 4.77 21.60 -12.26
CA CYS A 76 5.05 23.03 -12.50
C CYS A 76 6.54 23.39 -12.32
N GLN A 77 7.33 22.65 -11.54
CA GLN A 77 8.78 22.86 -11.43
C GLN A 77 9.46 21.53 -11.11
N GLY A 78 10.16 20.94 -12.08
CA GLY A 78 10.76 19.62 -11.97
C GLY A 78 11.72 19.48 -10.78
N ILE A 79 11.78 18.27 -10.20
CA ILE A 79 12.89 17.58 -9.50
C ILE A 79 12.32 16.43 -8.64
N LEU A 80 13.17 15.43 -8.36
CA LEU A 80 13.01 14.20 -7.57
C LEU A 80 12.46 13.01 -8.36
N ARG A 81 13.26 12.12 -8.97
CA ARG A 81 14.46 11.39 -8.48
C ARG A 81 14.24 10.71 -7.12
N GLN A 82 13.99 9.40 -7.22
CA GLN A 82 14.32 8.30 -6.32
C GLN A 82 13.99 8.44 -4.84
N LEU A 83 13.18 7.50 -4.34
CA LEU A 83 13.32 7.03 -2.96
C LEU A 83 13.30 5.51 -2.96
N PHE A 84 14.31 4.98 -2.27
CA PHE A 84 14.59 3.58 -1.95
C PHE A 84 13.51 2.96 -1.08
#